data_AF-A0A353PT92-F1
#
_entry.id   AF-A0A353PT92-F1
#
_cell.length_a   1.000
_cell.length_b   1.000
_cell.length_c   1.000
_cell.angle_alpha   90.00
_cell.angle_beta   90.00
_cell.angle_gamma   90.00
#
_symmetry.space_group_name_H-M   'P 1'
#
loop_
_entity.id
_entity.type
_entity.pdbx_description
1 polymer ?
#
loop_
_entity_poly.entity_id
_entity_poly.type
_entity_poly.pdbx_seq_one_letter_code
_entity_poly.pdbx_strand_id
1 'polypeptide(L)'
;MSSILDIFGSNVFNDTAMQEYLSIDVYTALKKTIKEGSPLDLRLANAIAKGMKDWALSKGATHYTHWFQPMTGITAEKHDSFLSRDKNGDAIIDFSGKELIKGEPDGSSFPSGGLRATFEARGYTTWDPTSYAFLKDNTLCIPTAFCSYGGLSLDKKTPLLRSMTALNKQALRIMKLFGTKTSRVISTVGSEQEYFLIDRKLFFKRKDLVFCNRTLFGAHPPKGQELDDHYFGAIKPRIASYMKELDEELWKLGIYAKTKHNETAPAQHELAPIYTETNIAADHNQLTMEIMKKIAVKHGLTCLLHEKPFEGVNGSGKHN
;
A
#
# COMPACT_ATOMS: atom_id res chain seq x y z
N MET A 1 -12.23 1.01 25.89
CA MET A 1 -11.38 0.53 24.77
C MET A 1 -12.25 0.58 23.54
N SER A 2 -11.79 1.21 22.45
CA SER A 2 -12.46 1.12 21.16
C SER A 2 -12.47 -0.34 20.69
N SER A 3 -13.61 -0.83 20.22
CA SER A 3 -13.75 -2.15 19.64
C SER A 3 -12.88 -2.26 18.37
N ILE A 4 -12.48 -3.48 18.00
CA ILE A 4 -11.84 -3.75 16.70
C ILE A 4 -12.73 -3.22 15.56
N LEU A 5 -14.05 -3.34 15.70
CA LEU A 5 -15.01 -2.83 14.72
C LEU A 5 -15.02 -1.30 14.63
N ASP A 6 -14.73 -0.59 15.72
CA ASP A 6 -14.73 0.88 15.74
C ASP A 6 -13.50 1.44 15.02
N ILE A 7 -12.38 0.73 15.09
CA ILE A 7 -11.13 1.18 14.45
C ILE A 7 -10.97 0.66 13.03
N PHE A 8 -11.65 -0.43 12.65
CA PHE A 8 -11.45 -1.07 11.36
C PHE A 8 -11.84 -0.13 10.20
N GLY A 9 -10.92 0.08 9.27
CA GLY A 9 -11.10 0.97 8.13
C GLY A 9 -11.31 2.45 8.51
N SER A 10 -11.06 2.83 9.76
CA SER A 10 -11.27 4.20 10.23
C SER A 10 -10.38 5.21 9.49
N ASN A 11 -9.24 4.83 8.95
CA ASN A 11 -8.38 5.69 8.14
C ASN A 11 -8.57 5.50 6.63
N VAL A 12 -9.71 4.96 6.18
CA VAL A 12 -9.98 4.70 4.76
C VAL A 12 -11.23 5.43 4.31
N PHE A 13 -11.17 6.07 3.14
CA PHE A 13 -12.33 6.67 2.48
C PHE A 13 -13.14 5.57 1.77
N ASN A 14 -13.68 4.67 2.59
CA ASN A 14 -14.43 3.47 2.19
C ASN A 14 -15.89 3.79 1.83
N ASP A 15 -16.70 2.77 1.53
CA ASP A 15 -18.12 2.94 1.18
C ASP A 15 -18.93 3.72 2.24
N THR A 16 -18.69 3.47 3.52
CA THR A 16 -19.37 4.19 4.61
C THR A 16 -19.00 5.67 4.61
N ALA A 17 -17.71 5.99 4.53
CA ALA A 17 -17.23 7.37 4.46
C ALA A 17 -17.72 8.07 3.18
N MET A 18 -17.72 7.37 2.05
CA MET A 18 -18.22 7.91 0.80
C MET A 18 -19.71 8.24 0.86
N GLN A 19 -20.54 7.42 1.50
CA GLN A 19 -21.97 7.71 1.67
C GLN A 19 -22.25 8.87 2.61
N GLU A 20 -21.36 9.14 3.57
CA GLU A 20 -21.47 10.27 4.50
C GLU A 20 -21.03 11.59 3.85
N TYR A 21 -19.93 11.57 3.08
CA TYR A 21 -19.29 12.78 2.55
C TYR A 21 -19.63 13.10 1.09
N LEU A 22 -20.26 12.17 0.35
CA LEU A 22 -20.69 12.38 -1.03
C LEU A 22 -22.22 12.38 -1.11
N SER A 23 -22.78 13.12 -2.06
CA SER A 23 -24.20 12.97 -2.37
C SER A 23 -24.49 11.59 -2.97
N ILE A 24 -25.73 11.12 -2.80
CA ILE A 24 -26.17 9.82 -3.31
C ILE A 24 -25.92 9.66 -4.81
N ASP A 25 -26.11 10.73 -5.59
CA ASP A 25 -25.88 10.75 -7.03
C ASP A 25 -24.38 10.58 -7.37
N VAL A 26 -23.51 11.28 -6.64
CA VAL A 26 -22.05 11.22 -6.82
C VAL A 26 -21.52 9.85 -6.44
N TYR A 27 -21.96 9.30 -5.30
CA TYR A 27 -21.59 7.95 -4.86
C TYR A 27 -22.03 6.90 -5.89
N THR A 28 -23.28 6.95 -6.33
CA THR A 28 -23.83 5.99 -7.31
C THR A 28 -23.09 6.09 -8.64
N ALA A 29 -22.80 7.30 -9.11
CA ALA A 29 -22.03 7.53 -10.34
C ALA A 29 -20.59 7.00 -10.22
N LEU A 30 -19.94 7.18 -9.07
CA LEU A 30 -18.59 6.64 -8.83
C LEU A 30 -18.60 5.10 -8.85
N LYS A 31 -19.55 4.45 -8.15
CA LYS A 31 -19.66 2.98 -8.16
C LYS A 31 -19.94 2.44 -9.56
N LYS A 32 -20.76 3.13 -10.35
CA LYS A 32 -21.00 2.80 -11.76
C LYS A 32 -19.71 2.91 -12.58
N THR A 33 -18.97 4.00 -12.41
CA THR A 33 -17.68 4.24 -13.09
C THR A 33 -16.67 3.14 -12.80
N ILE A 34 -16.52 2.75 -11.53
CA ILE A 34 -15.65 1.65 -11.10
C ILE A 34 -16.08 0.30 -11.71
N LYS A 35 -17.39 0.05 -11.76
CA LYS A 35 -17.93 -1.21 -12.29
C LYS A 35 -17.77 -1.33 -13.80
N GLU A 36 -18.00 -0.23 -14.53
CA GLU A 36 -17.97 -0.18 -15.99
C GLU A 36 -16.57 0.11 -16.56
N GLY A 37 -15.64 0.63 -15.75
CA GLY A 37 -14.31 1.04 -16.20
C GLY A 37 -14.34 2.29 -17.09
N SER A 38 -15.36 3.13 -16.94
CA SER A 38 -15.53 4.36 -17.70
C SER A 38 -14.58 5.47 -17.21
N PRO A 39 -14.19 6.43 -18.07
CA PRO A 39 -13.39 7.58 -17.64
C PRO A 39 -14.13 8.45 -16.63
N LEU A 40 -13.39 8.99 -15.65
CA LEU A 40 -13.93 9.89 -14.64
C LEU A 40 -14.13 11.30 -15.24
N ASP A 41 -15.38 11.76 -15.34
CA ASP A 41 -15.70 13.13 -15.75
C ASP A 41 -15.22 14.16 -14.71
N LEU A 42 -14.82 15.34 -15.18
CA LEU A 42 -14.29 16.41 -14.33
C LEU A 42 -15.31 16.93 -13.32
N ARG A 43 -16.61 16.98 -13.67
CA ARG A 43 -17.65 17.43 -12.71
C ARG A 43 -17.78 16.42 -11.57
N LEU A 44 -17.82 15.13 -11.91
CA LEU A 44 -17.85 14.04 -10.94
C LEU A 44 -16.57 14.05 -10.08
N ALA A 45 -15.40 14.19 -10.69
CA ALA A 45 -14.12 14.26 -9.99
C ALA A 45 -14.05 15.43 -9.00
N ASN A 46 -14.54 16.62 -9.37
CA ASN A 46 -14.57 17.76 -8.46
C ASN A 46 -15.48 17.52 -7.24
N ALA A 47 -16.64 16.87 -7.45
CA ALA A 47 -17.53 16.52 -6.35
C ALA A 47 -16.88 15.49 -5.41
N ILE A 48 -16.20 14.49 -5.96
CA ILE A 48 -15.45 13.49 -5.18
C ILE A 48 -14.30 14.14 -4.42
N ALA A 49 -13.50 14.99 -5.09
CA ALA A 49 -12.38 15.70 -4.48
C ALA A 49 -12.86 16.54 -3.29
N LYS A 50 -13.98 17.26 -3.42
CA LYS A 50 -14.57 18.01 -2.31
C LYS A 50 -14.89 17.11 -1.11
N GLY A 51 -15.66 16.03 -1.32
CA GLY A 51 -16.03 15.13 -0.22
C GLY A 51 -14.82 14.42 0.41
N MET A 52 -13.85 14.00 -0.41
CA MET A 52 -12.60 13.37 0.05
C MET A 52 -11.74 14.36 0.86
N LYS A 53 -11.67 15.62 0.45
CA LYS A 53 -11.01 16.71 1.18
C LYS A 53 -11.68 16.95 2.52
N ASP A 54 -13.01 17.10 2.53
CA ASP A 54 -13.77 17.39 3.75
C ASP A 54 -13.64 16.24 4.76
N TRP A 55 -13.63 14.99 4.30
CA TRP A 55 -13.32 13.80 5.10
C TRP A 55 -11.89 13.78 5.64
N ALA A 56 -10.90 14.12 4.81
CA ALA A 56 -9.51 14.13 5.24
C ALA A 56 -9.27 15.21 6.31
N LEU A 57 -9.83 16.41 6.10
CA LEU A 57 -9.74 17.53 7.04
C LEU A 57 -10.45 17.24 8.37
N SER A 58 -11.60 16.56 8.36
CA SER A 58 -12.31 16.18 9.59
C SER A 58 -11.48 15.26 10.49
N LYS A 59 -10.49 14.57 9.90
CA LYS A 59 -9.53 13.70 10.58
C LYS A 59 -8.17 14.36 10.82
N GLY A 60 -8.05 15.66 10.59
CA GLY A 60 -6.85 16.44 10.86
C GLY A 60 -5.78 16.34 9.77
N ALA A 61 -6.12 15.87 8.57
CA ALA A 61 -5.17 15.87 7.46
C ALA A 61 -4.81 17.31 7.05
N THR A 62 -3.55 17.52 6.71
CA THR A 62 -3.03 18.84 6.26
C THR A 62 -2.46 18.80 4.85
N HIS A 63 -2.13 17.60 4.39
CA HIS A 63 -1.51 17.33 3.09
C HIS A 63 -2.28 16.24 2.35
N TYR A 64 -2.05 16.15 1.05
CA TYR A 64 -2.40 15.00 0.22
C TYR A 64 -1.18 14.55 -0.58
N THR A 65 -1.24 13.33 -1.09
CA THR A 65 -0.20 12.75 -1.92
C THR A 65 -0.78 11.74 -2.89
N HIS A 66 -0.25 11.71 -4.11
CA HIS A 66 -0.42 10.57 -5.01
C HIS A 66 0.52 9.47 -4.55
N TRP A 67 -0.06 8.38 -4.05
CA TRP A 67 0.65 7.21 -3.58
C TRP A 67 0.76 6.20 -4.72
N PHE A 68 1.98 5.87 -5.14
CA PHE A 68 2.20 4.92 -6.24
C PHE A 68 3.48 4.10 -6.03
N GLN A 69 3.63 3.05 -6.84
CA GLN A 69 4.75 2.12 -6.77
C GLN A 69 5.58 2.20 -8.06
N PRO A 70 6.59 3.11 -8.12
CA PRO A 70 7.49 3.19 -9.26
C PRO A 70 8.33 1.91 -9.43
N MET A 71 9.07 1.82 -10.52
CA MET A 71 9.90 0.66 -10.87
C MET A 71 11.04 0.35 -9.88
N THR A 72 11.24 1.17 -8.86
CA THR A 72 12.22 0.94 -7.77
C THR A 72 11.79 -0.15 -6.80
N GLY A 73 10.52 -0.59 -6.82
CA GLY A 73 10.01 -1.66 -5.96
C GLY A 73 9.61 -1.21 -4.54
N ILE A 74 9.63 0.10 -4.28
CA ILE A 74 9.09 0.73 -3.07
C ILE A 74 8.03 1.75 -3.45
N THR A 75 7.17 2.10 -2.50
CA THR A 75 6.18 3.18 -2.67
C THR A 75 6.85 4.55 -2.74
N ALA A 76 6.22 5.49 -3.43
CA ALA A 76 6.65 6.86 -3.55
C ALA A 76 5.50 7.81 -3.25
N GLU A 77 5.86 8.92 -2.61
CA GLU A 77 4.94 9.96 -2.16
C GLU A 77 5.61 11.32 -2.30
N LYS A 78 4.83 12.28 -2.79
CA LYS A 78 5.13 13.71 -2.73
C LYS A 78 3.98 14.38 -1.98
N HIS A 79 4.28 15.04 -0.87
CA HIS A 79 3.25 15.62 0.00
C HIS A 79 3.00 17.06 -0.40
N ASP A 80 1.82 17.33 -0.94
CA ASP A 80 1.34 18.65 -1.31
C ASP A 80 0.33 19.13 -0.25
N SER A 81 0.41 20.40 0.16
CA SER A 81 -0.51 20.94 1.17
C SER A 81 -1.88 21.23 0.56
N PHE A 82 -2.95 21.06 1.35
CA PHE A 82 -4.27 21.58 0.99
C PHE A 82 -4.32 23.12 1.01
N LEU A 83 -3.37 23.78 1.68
CA LEU A 83 -3.31 25.23 1.77
C LEU A 83 -2.89 25.83 0.42
N SER A 84 -3.74 26.70 -0.12
CA SER A 84 -3.49 27.46 -1.34
C SER A 84 -3.81 28.94 -1.12
N ARG A 85 -3.57 29.76 -2.13
CA ARG A 85 -3.88 31.19 -2.14
C ARG A 85 -5.01 31.46 -3.12
N ASP A 86 -5.98 32.25 -2.70
CA ASP A 86 -7.00 32.75 -3.61
C ASP A 86 -6.45 33.87 -4.53
N LYS A 87 -7.31 34.43 -5.39
CA LYS A 87 -6.92 35.50 -6.30
C LYS A 87 -6.53 36.81 -5.60
N ASN A 88 -6.98 37.00 -4.35
CA ASN A 88 -6.73 38.17 -3.54
C ASN A 88 -5.50 38.02 -2.63
N GLY A 89 -4.95 36.80 -2.54
CA GLY A 89 -3.81 36.45 -1.70
C GLY A 89 -4.17 35.84 -0.36
N ASP A 90 -5.45 35.62 -0.09
CA ASP A 90 -5.95 35.02 1.16
C ASP A 90 -5.75 33.50 1.17
N ALA A 91 -5.53 32.96 2.37
CA ALA A 91 -5.35 31.54 2.60
C ALA A 91 -6.68 30.78 2.39
N ILE A 92 -6.67 29.79 1.51
CA ILE A 92 -7.81 28.90 1.25
C ILE A 92 -7.40 27.43 1.30
N ILE A 93 -8.37 26.55 1.50
CA ILE A 93 -8.17 25.10 1.40
C ILE A 93 -8.67 24.62 0.04
N ASP A 94 -7.73 24.25 -0.81
CA ASP A 94 -7.99 23.79 -2.18
C ASP A 94 -7.61 22.32 -2.38
N PHE A 95 -8.49 21.60 -3.07
CA PHE A 95 -8.26 20.26 -3.60
C PHE A 95 -9.28 20.02 -4.71
N SER A 96 -8.81 19.85 -5.93
CA SER A 96 -9.66 19.82 -7.11
C SER A 96 -9.66 18.43 -7.76
N GLY A 97 -10.70 18.15 -8.54
CA GLY A 97 -10.81 16.91 -9.32
C GLY A 97 -9.69 16.73 -10.35
N LYS A 98 -8.95 17.79 -10.69
CA LYS A 98 -7.75 17.68 -11.53
C LYS A 98 -6.70 16.79 -10.89
N GLU A 99 -6.53 16.90 -9.57
CA GLU A 99 -5.61 16.05 -8.81
C GLU A 99 -6.04 14.58 -8.81
N LEU A 100 -7.31 14.27 -9.05
CA LEU A 100 -7.78 12.88 -9.17
C LEU A 100 -7.57 12.31 -10.58
N ILE A 101 -7.80 13.12 -11.61
CA ILE A 101 -7.73 12.67 -13.01
C ILE A 101 -6.28 12.63 -13.51
N LYS A 102 -5.50 13.68 -13.26
CA LYS A 102 -4.14 13.83 -13.76
C LYS A 102 -3.32 14.72 -12.83
N GLY A 103 -2.55 14.08 -11.95
CA GLY A 103 -1.53 14.73 -11.14
C GLY A 103 -0.16 14.75 -11.83
N GLU A 104 0.72 15.64 -11.37
CA GLU A 104 2.13 15.70 -11.79
C GLU A 104 3.02 15.58 -10.53
N PRO A 105 3.53 14.37 -10.21
CA PRO A 105 4.30 14.14 -8.98
C PRO A 105 5.75 14.65 -9.05
N ASP A 106 6.11 15.45 -10.06
CA ASP A 106 7.51 15.78 -10.41
C ASP A 106 8.41 14.52 -10.49
N GLY A 107 7.96 13.56 -11.30
CA GLY A 107 8.59 12.24 -11.40
C GLY A 107 9.83 12.17 -12.30
N SER A 108 10.56 13.28 -12.44
CA SER A 108 11.72 13.41 -13.34
C SER A 108 12.92 12.55 -12.93
N SER A 109 13.05 12.28 -11.62
CA SER A 109 14.17 11.52 -11.05
C SER A 109 13.92 10.02 -10.90
N PHE A 110 12.72 9.52 -11.22
CA PHE A 110 12.45 8.08 -11.12
C PHE A 110 13.15 7.31 -12.25
N PRO A 111 13.70 6.10 -11.97
CA PRO A 111 14.29 5.26 -12.99
C PRO A 111 13.32 5.00 -14.14
N SER A 112 13.75 5.30 -15.36
CA SER A 112 12.95 5.14 -16.57
C SER A 112 13.38 3.96 -17.43
N GLY A 113 14.45 3.24 -17.06
CA GLY A 113 15.01 2.15 -17.87
C GLY A 113 15.47 2.59 -19.27
N GLY A 114 15.78 3.88 -19.46
CA GLY A 114 16.15 4.45 -20.76
C GLY A 114 14.97 4.83 -21.66
N LEU A 115 13.72 4.71 -21.17
CA LEU A 115 12.50 4.97 -21.94
C LEU A 115 12.17 6.47 -22.14
N ARG A 116 13.07 7.39 -21.73
CA ARG A 116 12.82 8.84 -21.74
C ARG A 116 14.09 9.63 -22.08
N ALA A 117 13.93 10.69 -22.88
CA ALA A 117 14.91 11.77 -22.95
C ALA A 117 14.71 12.76 -21.79
N THR A 118 15.74 13.50 -21.40
CA THR A 118 15.72 14.40 -20.22
C THR A 118 14.64 15.48 -20.30
N PHE A 119 14.29 15.95 -21.51
CA PHE A 119 13.22 16.94 -21.71
C PHE A 119 11.79 16.35 -21.58
N GLU A 120 11.65 15.03 -21.65
CA GLU A 120 10.38 14.28 -21.50
C GLU A 120 10.27 13.62 -20.11
N ALA A 121 11.09 14.07 -19.15
CA ALA A 121 11.16 13.47 -17.82
C ALA A 121 9.87 13.61 -17.00
N ARG A 122 8.91 14.43 -17.44
CA ARG A 122 7.60 14.57 -16.80
C ARG A 122 6.89 13.22 -16.71
N GLY A 123 6.33 12.96 -15.55
CA GLY A 123 5.46 11.82 -15.29
C GLY A 123 4.10 12.29 -14.82
N TYR A 124 3.09 11.45 -15.03
CA TYR A 124 1.72 11.76 -14.67
C TYR A 124 1.15 10.66 -13.81
N THR A 125 0.40 11.07 -12.78
CA THR A 125 -0.36 10.17 -11.91
C THR A 125 -1.83 10.22 -12.28
N THR A 126 -2.51 9.08 -12.23
CA THR A 126 -3.97 9.00 -12.34
C THR A 126 -4.49 8.17 -11.17
N TRP A 127 -5.54 8.65 -10.50
CA TRP A 127 -6.16 7.88 -9.43
C TRP A 127 -6.71 6.56 -9.96
N ASP A 128 -6.45 5.48 -9.22
CA ASP A 128 -7.13 4.20 -9.37
C ASP A 128 -8.30 4.13 -8.38
N PRO A 129 -9.56 4.34 -8.82
CA PRO A 129 -10.71 4.34 -7.94
C PRO A 129 -11.11 2.94 -7.45
N THR A 130 -10.46 1.88 -7.93
CA THR A 130 -10.67 0.51 -7.40
C THR A 130 -9.96 0.30 -6.06
N SER A 131 -8.97 1.14 -5.72
CA SER A 131 -8.34 1.18 -4.41
C SER A 131 -8.74 2.44 -3.67
N TYR A 132 -9.24 2.29 -2.44
CA TYR A 132 -9.70 3.43 -1.66
C TYR A 132 -8.54 4.35 -1.24
N ALA A 133 -8.81 5.65 -1.24
CA ALA A 133 -7.92 6.62 -0.62
C ALA A 133 -7.89 6.39 0.90
N PHE A 134 -6.75 6.67 1.52
CA PHE A 134 -6.55 6.43 2.94
C PHE A 134 -5.74 7.54 3.58
N LEU A 135 -5.79 7.63 4.91
CA LEU A 135 -5.00 8.56 5.69
C LEU A 135 -3.79 7.86 6.29
N LYS A 136 -2.63 8.49 6.12
CA LYS A 136 -1.38 8.10 6.76
C LYS A 136 -0.66 9.35 7.23
N ASP A 137 -0.33 9.41 8.52
CA ASP A 137 0.41 10.55 9.11
C ASP A 137 -0.16 11.93 8.76
N ASN A 138 -1.49 12.11 8.93
CA ASN A 138 -2.21 13.35 8.60
C ASN A 138 -2.08 13.76 7.11
N THR A 139 -1.85 12.80 6.23
CA THR A 139 -1.78 12.98 4.78
C THR A 139 -2.79 12.08 4.10
N LEU A 140 -3.59 12.66 3.20
CA LEU A 140 -4.48 11.93 2.29
C LEU A 140 -3.67 11.25 1.19
N CYS A 141 -3.55 9.93 1.25
CA CYS A 141 -2.88 9.12 0.25
C CYS A 141 -3.89 8.63 -0.79
N ILE A 142 -3.65 8.97 -2.06
CA ILE A 142 -4.52 8.65 -3.20
C ILE A 142 -3.80 7.59 -4.04
N PRO A 143 -4.26 6.32 -4.08
CA PRO A 143 -3.61 5.26 -4.83
C PRO A 143 -3.63 5.56 -6.33
N THR A 144 -2.47 5.66 -6.96
CA THR A 144 -2.37 6.11 -8.36
C THR A 144 -1.53 5.18 -9.22
N ALA A 145 -1.83 5.17 -10.51
CA ALA A 145 -0.96 4.65 -11.54
C ALA A 145 -0.02 5.77 -12.05
N PHE A 146 1.22 5.42 -12.36
CA PHE A 146 2.25 6.37 -12.79
C PHE A 146 2.77 6.06 -14.20
N CYS A 147 2.66 7.05 -15.09
CA CYS A 147 2.95 6.94 -16.51
C CYS A 147 3.91 8.02 -17.01
N SER A 148 4.59 7.74 -18.11
CA SER A 148 5.41 8.70 -18.84
C SER A 148 4.58 9.71 -19.62
N TYR A 149 5.23 10.77 -20.09
CA TYR A 149 4.63 11.72 -21.02
C TYR A 149 4.01 11.03 -22.26
N GLY A 150 4.70 10.03 -22.81
CA GLY A 150 4.22 9.22 -23.93
C GLY A 150 3.24 8.10 -23.56
N GLY A 151 2.78 8.01 -22.31
CA GLY A 151 1.82 7.00 -21.84
C GLY A 151 2.42 5.61 -21.57
N LEU A 152 3.74 5.49 -21.48
CA LEU A 152 4.40 4.26 -21.05
C LEU A 152 4.25 4.11 -19.54
N SER A 153 3.98 2.90 -19.06
CA SER A 153 3.92 2.63 -17.62
C SER A 153 5.31 2.70 -17.01
N LEU A 154 5.40 3.37 -15.86
CA LEU A 154 6.63 3.52 -15.06
C LEU A 154 6.41 3.06 -13.62
N ASP A 155 5.43 2.19 -13.45
CA ASP A 155 4.96 1.68 -12.18
C ASP A 155 4.73 0.16 -12.26
N LYS A 156 4.50 -0.42 -11.08
CA LYS A 156 4.08 -1.83 -10.97
C LYS A 156 2.57 -2.01 -11.05
N LYS A 157 1.81 -0.96 -10.82
CA LYS A 157 0.34 -1.01 -10.78
C LYS A 157 -0.30 -1.12 -12.16
N THR A 158 0.10 -0.30 -13.12
CA THR A 158 -0.45 -0.36 -14.48
C THR A 158 -0.29 -1.74 -15.15
N PRO A 159 0.89 -2.39 -15.11
CA PRO A 159 1.06 -3.72 -15.67
C PRO A 159 0.19 -4.78 -14.96
N LEU A 160 0.01 -4.67 -13.64
CA LEU A 160 -0.86 -5.55 -12.88
C LEU A 160 -2.33 -5.43 -13.32
N LEU A 161 -2.86 -4.20 -13.40
CA LEU A 161 -4.23 -3.93 -13.85
C LEU A 161 -4.46 -4.43 -15.29
N ARG A 162 -3.47 -4.27 -16.18
CA ARG A 162 -3.52 -4.81 -17.54
C ARG A 162 -3.55 -6.34 -17.54
N SER A 163 -2.76 -6.99 -16.69
CA SER A 163 -2.74 -8.45 -16.53
C SER A 163 -4.10 -8.97 -16.03
N MET A 164 -4.68 -8.34 -15.01
CA MET A 164 -6.02 -8.67 -14.50
C MET A 164 -7.09 -8.53 -15.59
N THR A 165 -7.01 -7.47 -16.40
CA THR A 165 -7.92 -7.26 -17.54
C THR A 165 -7.78 -8.35 -18.60
N ALA A 166 -6.55 -8.74 -18.92
CA ALA A 166 -6.26 -9.82 -19.87
C ALA A 166 -6.81 -11.17 -19.37
N LEU A 167 -6.58 -11.50 -18.10
CA LEU A 167 -7.12 -12.71 -17.47
C LEU A 167 -8.65 -12.72 -17.48
N ASN A 168 -9.30 -11.63 -17.08
CA ASN A 168 -10.75 -11.49 -17.11
C ASN A 168 -11.31 -11.76 -18.52
N LYS A 169 -10.71 -11.18 -19.57
CA LYS A 169 -11.14 -11.38 -20.97
C LYS A 169 -11.08 -12.85 -21.39
N GLN A 170 -9.98 -13.55 -21.06
CA GLN A 170 -9.84 -14.95 -21.44
C GLN A 170 -10.72 -15.87 -20.59
N ALA A 171 -10.86 -15.60 -19.29
CA ALA A 171 -11.74 -16.35 -18.42
C ALA A 171 -13.20 -16.24 -18.89
N LEU A 172 -13.68 -15.04 -19.24
CA LEU A 172 -15.02 -14.85 -19.81
C LEU A 172 -15.23 -15.60 -21.13
N ARG A 173 -14.18 -15.72 -21.97
CA ARG A 173 -14.24 -16.54 -23.20
C ARG A 173 -14.55 -18.00 -22.89
N ILE A 174 -13.92 -18.55 -21.85
CA ILE A 174 -14.11 -19.94 -21.42
C ILE A 174 -15.45 -20.12 -20.70
N MET A 175 -15.84 -19.22 -19.81
CA MET A 175 -17.13 -19.30 -19.08
C MET A 175 -18.34 -19.35 -20.01
N LYS A 176 -18.26 -18.67 -21.17
CA LYS A 176 -19.29 -18.72 -22.22
C LYS A 176 -19.50 -20.14 -22.78
N LEU A 177 -18.44 -20.95 -22.86
CA LEU A 177 -18.52 -22.34 -23.34
C LEU A 177 -19.31 -23.22 -22.37
N PHE A 178 -19.30 -22.89 -21.08
CA PHE A 178 -20.05 -23.59 -20.03
C PHE A 178 -21.48 -23.03 -19.83
N GLY A 179 -21.95 -22.12 -20.70
CA GLY A 179 -23.30 -21.56 -20.61
C GLY A 179 -23.54 -20.64 -19.40
N THR A 180 -22.48 -20.22 -18.69
CA THR A 180 -22.61 -19.37 -17.50
C THR A 180 -22.75 -17.90 -17.88
N LYS A 181 -23.74 -17.21 -17.32
CA LYS A 181 -23.91 -15.74 -17.47
C LYS A 181 -22.98 -14.99 -16.51
N THR A 182 -21.68 -14.99 -16.81
CA THR A 182 -20.66 -14.26 -16.05
C THR A 182 -20.34 -12.92 -16.72
N SER A 183 -20.33 -11.81 -15.95
CA SER A 183 -20.00 -10.47 -16.46
C SER A 183 -18.54 -10.05 -16.19
N ARG A 184 -17.94 -10.55 -15.11
CA ARG A 184 -16.55 -10.28 -14.73
C ARG A 184 -16.00 -11.44 -13.91
N VAL A 185 -14.73 -11.78 -14.15
CA VAL A 185 -13.93 -12.70 -13.36
C VAL A 185 -12.81 -11.87 -12.70
N ILE A 186 -12.66 -12.03 -11.39
CA ILE A 186 -11.62 -11.36 -10.61
C ILE A 186 -10.64 -12.39 -10.07
N SER A 187 -9.38 -11.98 -9.91
CA SER A 187 -8.36 -12.76 -9.22
C SER A 187 -8.23 -12.26 -7.78
N THR A 188 -7.92 -13.16 -6.86
CA THR A 188 -7.71 -12.86 -5.44
C THR A 188 -6.34 -13.34 -5.00
N VAL A 189 -5.70 -12.63 -4.07
CA VAL A 189 -4.40 -12.98 -3.47
C VAL A 189 -4.46 -12.77 -1.97
N GLY A 190 -3.89 -13.69 -1.20
CA GLY A 190 -3.64 -13.57 0.24
C GLY A 190 -2.15 -13.66 0.49
N SER A 191 -1.47 -12.52 0.62
CA SER A 191 -0.01 -12.50 0.71
C SER A 191 0.49 -12.86 2.11
N GLU A 192 1.22 -13.95 2.26
CA GLU A 192 1.90 -14.32 3.51
C GLU A 192 3.24 -13.60 3.56
N GLN A 193 3.44 -12.70 4.54
CA GLN A 193 4.62 -11.84 4.61
C GLN A 193 5.53 -12.27 5.76
N GLU A 194 6.67 -12.88 5.42
CA GLU A 194 7.72 -13.16 6.39
C GLU A 194 8.66 -11.97 6.56
N TYR A 195 9.26 -11.85 7.75
CA TYR A 195 10.20 -10.78 8.10
C TYR A 195 11.03 -11.13 9.35
N PHE A 196 12.15 -10.43 9.56
CA PHE A 196 12.93 -10.54 10.79
C PHE A 196 12.80 -9.29 11.67
N LEU A 197 12.78 -9.47 13.00
CA LEU A 197 12.83 -8.39 13.98
C LEU A 197 14.10 -8.47 14.81
N ILE A 198 14.95 -7.45 14.70
CA ILE A 198 16.19 -7.36 15.48
C ILE A 198 16.17 -6.17 16.42
N ASP A 199 16.89 -6.29 17.54
CA ASP A 199 17.08 -5.15 18.43
C ASP A 199 17.77 -4.01 17.68
N ARG A 200 17.20 -2.82 17.75
CA ARG A 200 17.67 -1.66 17.00
C ARG A 200 19.08 -1.23 17.40
N LYS A 201 19.49 -1.41 18.66
CA LYS A 201 20.86 -1.09 19.09
C LYS A 201 21.86 -2.07 18.49
N LEU A 202 21.48 -3.35 18.32
CA LEU A 202 22.32 -4.35 17.65
C LEU A 202 22.40 -4.10 16.15
N PHE A 203 21.29 -3.71 15.51
CA PHE A 203 21.27 -3.33 14.09
C PHE A 203 22.30 -2.24 13.79
N PHE A 204 22.30 -1.14 14.55
CA PHE A 204 23.23 -0.03 14.29
C PHE A 204 24.70 -0.33 14.60
N LYS A 205 24.99 -1.40 15.36
CA LYS A 205 26.37 -1.88 15.54
C LYS A 205 26.92 -2.58 14.29
N ARG A 206 26.06 -2.93 13.33
CA ARG A 206 26.38 -3.69 12.12
C ARG A 206 26.16 -2.82 10.87
N LYS A 207 27.23 -2.18 10.40
CA LYS A 207 27.18 -1.32 9.20
C LYS A 207 26.68 -2.07 7.96
N ASP A 208 27.02 -3.35 7.83
CA ASP A 208 26.53 -4.20 6.76
C ASP A 208 25.01 -4.37 6.80
N LEU A 209 24.41 -4.60 7.97
CA LEU A 209 22.95 -4.59 8.10
C LEU A 209 22.35 -3.21 7.76
N VAL A 210 22.98 -2.12 8.20
CA VAL A 210 22.50 -0.75 7.93
C VAL A 210 22.48 -0.41 6.44
N PHE A 211 23.53 -0.78 5.71
CA PHE A 211 23.66 -0.40 4.30
C PHE A 211 23.10 -1.45 3.33
N CYS A 212 23.14 -2.73 3.68
CA CYS A 212 22.78 -3.81 2.79
C CYS A 212 21.49 -4.54 3.20
N ASN A 213 20.91 -4.26 4.38
CA ASN A 213 19.78 -4.99 4.95
C ASN A 213 20.02 -6.51 5.12
N ARG A 214 21.28 -6.95 5.03
CA ARG A 214 21.73 -8.32 5.28
C ARG A 214 23.16 -8.29 5.82
N THR A 215 23.53 -9.36 6.51
CA THR A 215 24.93 -9.54 6.92
C THR A 215 25.78 -9.88 5.71
N LEU A 216 26.96 -9.26 5.61
CA LEU A 216 27.97 -9.58 4.57
C LEU A 216 29.00 -10.60 5.05
N PHE A 217 29.21 -10.68 6.36
CA PHE A 217 30.10 -11.62 7.03
C PHE A 217 29.61 -11.87 8.46
N GLY A 218 30.04 -12.96 9.08
CA GLY A 218 29.72 -13.25 10.47
C GLY A 218 29.94 -14.72 10.80
N ALA A 219 30.47 -14.99 11.98
CA ALA A 219 30.55 -16.36 12.48
C ALA A 219 29.14 -16.88 12.81
N HIS A 220 28.93 -18.18 12.65
CA HIS A 220 27.70 -18.82 13.09
C HIS A 220 27.51 -18.63 14.61
N PRO A 221 26.28 -18.38 15.08
CA PRO A 221 26.02 -18.28 16.50
C PRO A 221 26.25 -19.63 17.18
N PRO A 222 26.68 -19.66 18.47
CA PRO A 222 26.85 -20.92 19.21
C PRO A 222 25.57 -21.76 19.33
N LYS A 223 24.39 -21.11 19.31
CA LYS A 223 23.09 -21.75 19.14
C LYS A 223 22.49 -21.27 17.82
N GLY A 224 22.41 -22.18 16.85
CA GLY A 224 21.84 -21.93 15.53
C GLY A 224 20.33 -22.11 15.48
N GLN A 225 19.81 -22.22 14.27
CA GLN A 225 18.46 -22.73 14.05
C GLN A 225 18.47 -24.24 14.29
N GLU A 226 17.74 -24.68 15.32
CA GLU A 226 17.53 -26.10 15.64
C GLU A 226 16.18 -26.58 15.05
N LEU A 227 16.03 -27.88 14.82
CA LEU A 227 14.93 -28.46 14.03
C LEU A 227 13.51 -28.08 14.50
N ASP A 228 13.26 -27.86 15.80
CA ASP A 228 11.89 -27.75 16.35
C ASP A 228 11.62 -26.57 17.32
N ASP A 229 12.57 -25.65 17.53
CA ASP A 229 12.51 -24.72 18.68
C ASP A 229 11.71 -23.41 18.44
N HIS A 230 11.41 -23.04 17.18
CA HIS A 230 10.91 -21.68 16.87
C HIS A 230 9.58 -21.60 16.12
N TYR A 231 9.31 -22.53 15.20
CA TYR A 231 8.11 -22.50 14.38
C TYR A 231 6.85 -22.70 15.24
N PHE A 232 5.92 -21.74 15.18
CA PHE A 232 4.76 -21.66 16.10
C PHE A 232 5.10 -21.65 17.60
N GLY A 233 6.36 -21.39 17.96
CA GLY A 233 6.79 -21.26 19.35
C GLY A 233 6.21 -20.01 20.04
N ALA A 234 6.35 -19.93 21.35
CA ALA A 234 5.85 -18.80 22.13
C ALA A 234 6.43 -17.45 21.67
N ILE A 235 5.56 -16.46 21.45
CA ILE A 235 5.97 -15.12 21.05
C ILE A 235 6.45 -14.34 22.28
N LYS A 236 7.68 -13.83 22.23
CA LYS A 236 8.26 -13.03 23.33
C LYS A 236 7.39 -11.79 23.61
N PRO A 237 7.20 -11.36 24.88
CA PRO A 237 6.30 -10.25 25.22
C PRO A 237 6.56 -8.95 24.46
N ARG A 238 7.84 -8.62 24.21
CA ARG A 238 8.23 -7.45 23.41
C ARG A 238 7.75 -7.55 21.95
N ILE A 239 7.85 -8.74 21.35
CA ILE A 239 7.41 -8.99 19.98
C ILE A 239 5.88 -9.00 19.93
N ALA A 240 5.22 -9.58 20.92
CA ALA A 240 3.77 -9.55 21.03
C ALA A 240 3.23 -8.11 21.13
N SER A 241 3.92 -7.23 21.86
CA SER A 241 3.56 -5.80 21.94
C SER A 241 3.70 -5.10 20.58
N TYR A 242 4.78 -5.35 19.85
CA TYR A 242 4.97 -4.86 18.48
C TYR A 242 3.85 -5.35 17.54
N MET A 243 3.60 -6.66 17.55
CA MET A 243 2.59 -7.29 16.71
C MET A 243 1.17 -6.84 17.05
N LYS A 244 0.90 -6.42 18.29
CA LYS A 244 -0.40 -5.86 18.69
C LYS A 244 -0.60 -4.48 18.06
N GLU A 245 0.38 -3.57 18.17
CA GLU A 245 0.27 -2.24 17.55
C GLU A 245 0.25 -2.35 16.02
N LEU A 246 1.01 -3.29 15.44
CA LEU A 246 0.96 -3.55 14.00
C LEU A 246 -0.46 -3.93 13.55
N ASP A 247 -1.11 -4.87 14.21
CA ASP A 247 -2.49 -5.25 13.90
C ASP A 247 -3.44 -4.06 13.97
N GLU A 248 -3.38 -3.28 15.05
CA GLU A 248 -4.25 -2.11 15.25
C GLU A 248 -4.09 -1.07 14.13
N GLU A 249 -2.85 -0.81 13.69
CA GLU A 249 -2.57 0.14 12.59
C GLU A 249 -3.01 -0.42 11.23
N LEU A 250 -2.83 -1.71 10.96
CA LEU A 250 -3.32 -2.36 9.74
C LEU A 250 -4.85 -2.39 9.68
N TRP A 251 -5.51 -2.67 10.80
CA TRP A 251 -6.97 -2.62 10.89
C TRP A 251 -7.50 -1.22 10.63
N LYS A 252 -6.86 -0.16 11.13
CA LYS A 252 -7.23 1.24 10.80
C LYS A 252 -7.18 1.52 9.30
N LEU A 253 -6.22 0.91 8.60
CA LEU A 253 -6.07 0.99 7.14
C LEU A 253 -6.99 0.02 6.37
N GLY A 254 -7.90 -0.68 7.05
CA GLY A 254 -8.84 -1.61 6.41
C GLY A 254 -8.22 -2.93 5.96
N ILE A 255 -7.01 -3.24 6.42
CA ILE A 255 -6.30 -4.48 6.09
C ILE A 255 -6.72 -5.55 7.10
N TYR A 256 -7.26 -6.67 6.62
CA TYR A 256 -7.69 -7.80 7.44
C TYR A 256 -6.50 -8.65 7.93
N ALA A 257 -5.56 -8.08 8.68
CA ALA A 257 -4.49 -8.81 9.34
C ALA A 257 -5.10 -9.90 10.25
N LYS A 258 -4.78 -11.17 9.95
CA LYS A 258 -5.51 -12.33 10.49
C LYS A 258 -4.63 -13.28 11.27
N THR A 259 -3.50 -13.68 10.69
CA THR A 259 -2.61 -14.69 11.25
C THR A 259 -1.24 -14.07 11.47
N LYS A 260 -0.60 -14.41 12.60
CA LYS A 260 0.78 -14.05 12.90
C LYS A 260 1.43 -15.09 13.80
N HIS A 261 2.69 -15.41 13.56
CA HIS A 261 3.45 -16.38 14.35
C HIS A 261 4.96 -16.16 14.21
N ASN A 262 5.73 -16.91 15.02
CA ASN A 262 7.14 -17.11 14.77
C ASN A 262 7.33 -18.08 13.62
N GLU A 263 8.35 -17.80 12.81
CA GLU A 263 8.81 -18.65 11.73
C GLU A 263 9.93 -19.59 12.22
N THR A 264 10.56 -20.31 11.29
CA THR A 264 11.57 -21.32 11.58
C THR A 264 12.89 -20.72 12.08
N ALA A 265 13.37 -19.60 11.51
CA ALA A 265 14.64 -19.00 11.95
C ALA A 265 14.46 -18.11 13.19
N PRO A 266 15.49 -17.99 14.05
CA PRO A 266 15.44 -17.10 15.21
C PRO A 266 15.09 -15.65 14.84
N ALA A 267 14.07 -15.11 15.51
CA ALA A 267 13.57 -13.75 15.29
C ALA A 267 12.94 -13.51 13.91
N GLN A 268 12.61 -14.59 13.19
CA GLN A 268 11.77 -14.58 12.01
C GLN A 268 10.30 -14.71 12.43
N HIS A 269 9.43 -13.99 11.73
CA HIS A 269 8.00 -13.95 11.97
C HIS A 269 7.24 -13.90 10.65
N GLU A 270 5.97 -14.24 10.69
CA GLU A 270 5.04 -14.11 9.56
C GLU A 270 3.81 -13.31 9.97
N LEU A 271 3.26 -12.55 9.02
CA LEU A 271 1.91 -11.99 9.08
C LEU A 271 1.17 -12.28 7.76
N ALA A 272 -0.05 -12.81 7.87
CA ALA A 272 -0.92 -13.08 6.74
C ALA A 272 -2.29 -12.37 6.90
N PRO A 273 -2.73 -11.56 5.93
CA PRO A 273 -4.08 -11.03 5.87
C PRO A 273 -5.05 -11.99 5.16
N ILE A 274 -6.36 -11.77 5.35
CA ILE A 274 -7.38 -12.44 4.51
C ILE A 274 -7.20 -11.99 3.05
N TYR A 275 -7.32 -12.94 2.11
CA TYR A 275 -7.23 -12.65 0.69
C TYR A 275 -8.25 -11.60 0.23
N THR A 276 -7.89 -10.83 -0.79
CA THR A 276 -8.78 -9.86 -1.44
C THR A 276 -8.46 -9.75 -2.93
N GLU A 277 -9.18 -8.92 -3.68
CA GLU A 277 -8.90 -8.70 -5.12
C GLU A 277 -7.43 -8.32 -5.33
N THR A 278 -6.77 -8.92 -6.31
CA THR A 278 -5.31 -8.89 -6.48
C THR A 278 -4.71 -7.49 -6.44
N ASN A 279 -5.35 -6.49 -7.06
CA ASN A 279 -4.89 -5.10 -7.03
C ASN A 279 -4.86 -4.53 -5.61
N ILE A 280 -5.93 -4.75 -4.86
CA ILE A 280 -6.07 -4.30 -3.47
C ILE A 280 -5.08 -5.06 -2.57
N ALA A 281 -4.92 -6.37 -2.78
CA ALA A 281 -3.98 -7.19 -2.03
C ALA A 281 -2.53 -6.70 -2.20
N ALA A 282 -2.14 -6.33 -3.43
CA ALA A 282 -0.82 -5.77 -3.70
C ALA A 282 -0.59 -4.43 -2.99
N ASP A 283 -1.57 -3.52 -3.03
CA ASP A 283 -1.49 -2.24 -2.33
C ASP A 283 -1.45 -2.42 -0.79
N HIS A 284 -2.29 -3.31 -0.27
CA HIS A 284 -2.32 -3.65 1.16
C HIS A 284 -0.99 -4.26 1.63
N ASN A 285 -0.35 -5.13 0.84
CA ASN A 285 0.95 -5.70 1.19
C ASN A 285 2.04 -4.62 1.26
N GLN A 286 2.02 -3.63 0.35
CA GLN A 286 2.97 -2.53 0.36
C GLN A 286 2.81 -1.64 1.59
N LEU A 287 1.56 -1.31 1.95
CA LEU A 287 1.27 -0.64 3.22
C LEU A 287 1.71 -1.48 4.42
N THR A 288 1.46 -2.79 4.38
CA THR A 288 1.86 -3.71 5.46
C THR A 288 3.37 -3.66 5.69
N MET A 289 4.17 -3.78 4.63
CA MET A 289 5.63 -3.71 4.70
C MET A 289 6.13 -2.35 5.24
N GLU A 290 5.47 -1.26 4.88
CA GLU A 290 5.80 0.07 5.37
C GLU A 290 5.49 0.25 6.86
N ILE A 291 4.27 -0.12 7.27
CA ILE A 291 3.83 -0.05 8.67
C ILE A 291 4.66 -1.00 9.54
N MET A 292 5.00 -2.20 9.06
CA MET A 292 5.91 -3.12 9.75
C MET A 292 7.23 -2.45 10.14
N LYS A 293 7.86 -1.72 9.21
CA LYS A 293 9.10 -0.97 9.48
C LYS A 293 8.88 0.17 10.46
N LYS A 294 7.83 0.97 10.25
CA LYS A 294 7.51 2.13 11.09
C LYS A 294 7.23 1.75 12.54
N ILE A 295 6.39 0.74 12.77
CA ILE A 295 6.05 0.27 14.12
C ILE A 295 7.25 -0.41 14.77
N ALA A 296 8.13 -1.07 14.01
CA ALA A 296 9.32 -1.71 14.59
C ALA A 296 10.21 -0.66 15.27
N VAL A 297 10.39 0.51 14.65
CA VAL A 297 11.16 1.62 15.23
C VAL A 297 10.58 2.08 16.57
N LYS A 298 9.25 2.20 16.69
CA LYS A 298 8.59 2.61 17.94
C LYS A 298 8.85 1.63 19.10
N HIS A 299 9.00 0.34 18.79
CA HIS A 299 9.30 -0.72 19.76
C HIS A 299 10.80 -0.95 19.98
N GLY A 300 11.66 -0.04 19.49
CA GLY A 300 13.11 -0.16 19.56
C GLY A 300 13.67 -1.35 18.78
N LEU A 301 12.93 -1.81 17.76
CA LEU A 301 13.27 -2.90 16.86
C LEU A 301 13.62 -2.36 15.47
N THR A 302 14.18 -3.21 14.63
CA THR A 302 14.32 -2.97 13.19
C THR A 302 13.72 -4.16 12.46
N CYS A 303 12.78 -3.89 11.54
CA CYS A 303 12.18 -4.90 10.68
C CYS A 303 13.01 -5.05 9.40
N LEU A 304 13.50 -6.26 9.15
CA LEU A 304 14.22 -6.61 7.92
C LEU A 304 13.28 -7.40 7.01
N LEU A 305 13.15 -6.93 5.77
CA LEU A 305 12.33 -7.54 4.71
C LEU A 305 13.18 -8.13 3.57
N HIS A 306 14.50 -8.20 3.74
CA HIS A 306 15.38 -8.85 2.78
C HIS A 306 15.10 -10.37 2.82
N GLU A 307 15.04 -11.02 1.65
CA GLU A 307 14.80 -12.45 1.51
C GLU A 307 15.86 -13.33 2.19
N LYS A 308 17.06 -12.80 2.44
CA LYS A 308 18.14 -13.51 3.12
C LYS A 308 18.97 -12.56 3.98
N PRO A 309 18.46 -12.13 5.15
CA PRO A 309 19.15 -11.16 5.99
C PRO A 309 20.35 -11.78 6.73
N PHE A 310 20.30 -13.09 7.01
CA PHE A 310 21.35 -13.84 7.71
C PHE A 310 21.73 -15.10 6.93
N GLU A 311 23.03 -15.36 6.81
CA GLU A 311 23.55 -16.58 6.20
C GLU A 311 23.44 -17.77 7.18
N GLY A 312 23.14 -18.96 6.65
CA GLY A 312 23.06 -20.19 7.46
C GLY A 312 21.77 -20.42 8.26
N VAL A 313 20.74 -19.59 8.07
CA VAL A 313 19.38 -19.78 8.64
C VAL A 313 18.33 -19.62 7.54
N ASN A 314 17.04 -19.93 7.80
CA ASN A 314 15.97 -19.75 6.81
C ASN A 314 15.91 -18.30 6.26
N GLY A 315 15.54 -18.20 4.99
CA GLY A 315 15.25 -16.90 4.35
C GLY A 315 13.81 -16.48 4.62
N SER A 316 13.48 -15.24 4.27
CA SER A 316 12.11 -14.71 4.34
C SER A 316 11.39 -14.81 3.00
N GLY A 317 10.30 -15.57 2.99
CA GLY A 317 9.41 -15.75 1.86
C GLY A 317 8.32 -14.68 1.73
N LYS A 318 7.67 -14.68 0.56
CA LYS A 318 6.37 -14.03 0.36
C LYS A 318 5.49 -14.90 -0.53
N HIS A 319 4.59 -15.67 0.06
CA HIS A 319 3.66 -16.54 -0.68
C HIS A 319 2.46 -15.74 -1.19
N ASN A 320 1.87 -16.14 -2.31
CA ASN A 320 0.73 -15.46 -2.96
C ASN A 320 -0.36 -16.46 -3.38
#